data_AF-A0A1B7MUY1-F1
#
_entry.id   AF-A0A1B7MUY1-F1
#
_cell.length_a   1.000
_cell.length_b   1.000
_cell.length_c   1.000
_cell.angle_alpha   90.00
_cell.angle_beta   90.00
_cell.angle_gamma   90.00
#
_symmetry.space_group_name_H-M   'P 1'
#
loop_
_entity.id
_entity.type
_entity.pdbx_description
1 polymer ?
#
loop_
_entity_poly.entity_id
_entity_poly.type
_entity_poly.pdbx_seq_one_letter_code
_entity_poly.pdbx_strand_id
1 'polypeptide(L)'
;MTATSPKSQCPPLDGSLLFPDMQKNASLPMYIFPDPQDSNALASISFRKFCRARMEAGLIITGIVPFPLATHHRSWRTTSPNQNSIHYPKPALLHDVRCLFEGSGGDLTIFEIPSLSEVYSHLGNESLVHPFAPYSKRSSPIRITETAIYLHTSRTIGYPKHVAQSHMSQINWLNAPILWQYRIYPSIRLGAMTISPFHVVGVAAHLYSMLIGVTGTLVAPTSVRDRLAFPPIPTSDNIIECVRQTGTNIVGYVVRGHFFNLSRTVLLTARKGYGGGPLSKKTGDFLCRRWSTTCTDVGMTKFPPISIANGSPNWRWIEFSDTVDIRWAPRDLDLYECQVLRSDNLQLSIANLPDAVRGYTTNDLFVRHLTHERLWKIVSRMDDVVVLSTGEKTVPSHTEAMIACCPYLNDAIMFGSSEVKLEFSSNPVRIISLM
;
A
#
# COMPACT_ATOMS: atom_id res chain seq x y z
N MET A 1 24.92 -24.27 -18.39
CA MET A 1 24.96 -24.25 -16.92
C MET A 1 23.97 -23.20 -16.45
N THR A 2 22.81 -23.63 -16.00
CA THR A 2 21.76 -22.78 -15.43
C THR A 2 22.25 -22.27 -14.08
N ALA A 3 22.54 -20.96 -13.98
CA ALA A 3 22.84 -20.33 -12.71
C ALA A 3 21.59 -20.44 -11.82
N THR A 4 21.62 -21.34 -10.85
CA THR A 4 20.65 -21.38 -9.76
C THR A 4 20.72 -20.05 -9.04
N SER A 5 19.62 -19.28 -9.05
CA SER A 5 19.55 -18.09 -8.21
C SER A 5 19.76 -18.52 -6.75
N PRO A 6 20.50 -17.74 -5.94
CA PRO A 6 20.68 -18.07 -4.54
C PRO A 6 19.31 -18.17 -3.87
N LYS A 7 19.02 -19.31 -3.24
CA LYS A 7 17.82 -19.48 -2.41
C LYS A 7 17.82 -18.35 -1.38
N SER A 8 16.92 -17.39 -1.51
CA SER A 8 16.80 -16.29 -0.56
C SER A 8 16.30 -16.87 0.77
N GLN A 9 17.20 -17.07 1.74
CA GLN A 9 16.78 -17.39 3.10
C GLN A 9 16.00 -16.18 3.66
N CYS A 10 14.78 -16.43 4.09
CA CYS A 10 14.02 -15.44 4.83
C CYS A 10 14.69 -15.19 6.18
N PRO A 11 14.80 -13.94 6.63
CA PRO A 11 15.20 -13.62 7.97
C PRO A 11 14.10 -14.08 8.95
N PRO A 12 14.48 -14.37 10.19
CA PRO A 12 13.53 -14.80 11.19
C PRO A 12 12.43 -13.75 11.40
N LEU A 13 11.20 -14.22 11.61
CA LEU A 13 10.03 -13.39 11.94
C LEU A 13 10.13 -12.70 13.31
N ASP A 14 11.26 -12.79 14.00
CA ASP A 14 11.53 -12.06 15.24
C ASP A 14 12.08 -10.64 14.99
N GLY A 15 12.34 -10.28 13.73
CA GLY A 15 12.86 -8.97 13.33
C GLY A 15 14.34 -8.76 13.65
N SER A 16 15.06 -9.78 14.11
CA SER A 16 16.46 -9.68 14.58
C SER A 16 17.45 -9.19 13.52
N LEU A 17 17.20 -9.43 12.22
CA LEU A 17 18.03 -8.93 11.13
C LEU A 17 17.71 -7.48 10.70
N LEU A 18 16.63 -6.88 11.20
CA LEU A 18 16.23 -5.50 10.85
C LEU A 18 16.95 -4.44 11.70
N PHE A 19 17.23 -4.74 12.97
CA PHE A 19 17.76 -3.75 13.93
C PHE A 19 19.27 -3.47 13.84
N PRO A 20 20.16 -4.45 13.57
CA PRO A 20 21.61 -4.22 13.55
C PRO A 20 22.07 -3.29 12.42
N ASP A 21 21.38 -3.30 11.28
CA ASP A 21 21.72 -2.45 10.13
C ASP A 21 21.14 -1.03 10.24
N MET A 22 20.10 -0.82 11.07
CA MET A 22 19.53 0.52 11.29
C MET A 22 20.53 1.47 11.96
N GLN A 23 21.43 0.97 12.83
CA GLN A 23 22.48 1.79 13.43
C GLN A 23 23.57 2.18 12.42
N LYS A 24 23.86 1.32 11.43
CA LYS A 24 24.86 1.59 10.38
C LYS A 24 24.38 2.61 9.35
N ASN A 25 23.07 2.77 9.19
CA ASN A 25 22.44 3.63 8.18
C ASN A 25 21.85 4.94 8.74
N ALA A 26 22.29 5.39 9.92
CA ALA A 26 21.71 6.56 10.60
C ALA A 26 21.75 7.86 9.76
N SER A 27 22.70 7.97 8.81
CA SER A 27 22.84 9.10 7.88
C SER A 27 22.10 8.93 6.55
N LEU A 28 21.61 7.72 6.23
CA LEU A 28 20.86 7.48 5.00
C LEU A 28 19.56 8.30 5.00
N PRO A 29 19.23 9.00 3.91
CA PRO A 29 17.97 9.71 3.81
C PRO A 29 16.82 8.71 3.78
N MET A 30 15.92 8.81 4.77
CA MET A 30 14.69 8.03 4.84
C MET A 30 13.65 8.64 3.90
N TYR A 31 13.59 9.97 3.84
CA TYR A 31 12.80 10.71 2.86
C TYR A 31 13.62 11.80 2.21
N ILE A 32 13.34 12.06 0.94
CA ILE A 32 13.78 13.24 0.18
C ILE A 32 12.59 13.87 -0.53
N PHE A 33 12.58 15.19 -0.61
CA PHE A 33 11.58 15.96 -1.34
C PHE A 33 12.18 17.30 -1.79
N PRO A 34 11.61 17.94 -2.82
CA PRO A 34 11.96 19.31 -3.21
C PRO A 34 11.95 20.24 -2.00
N ASP A 35 13.01 21.03 -1.78
CA ASP A 35 13.03 21.96 -0.66
C ASP A 35 11.95 23.05 -0.87
N PRO A 36 11.03 23.26 0.10
CA PRO A 36 10.00 24.29 0.00
C PRO A 36 10.55 25.73 -0.09
N GLN A 37 11.81 25.96 0.31
CA GLN A 37 12.46 27.27 0.37
C GLN A 37 13.47 27.50 -0.76
N ASP A 38 13.99 26.44 -1.38
CA ASP A 38 14.92 26.50 -2.51
C ASP A 38 14.55 25.44 -3.57
N SER A 39 14.04 25.91 -4.71
CA SER A 39 13.56 25.04 -5.79
C SER A 39 14.64 24.19 -6.45
N ASN A 40 15.92 24.47 -6.21
CA ASN A 40 17.05 23.69 -6.71
C ASN A 40 17.66 22.75 -5.66
N ALA A 41 17.20 22.81 -4.41
CA ALA A 41 17.68 21.98 -3.32
C ALA A 41 16.70 20.84 -3.00
N LEU A 42 17.24 19.80 -2.34
CA LEU A 42 16.45 18.73 -1.75
C LEU A 42 16.50 18.84 -0.24
N ALA A 43 15.34 18.81 0.39
CA ALA A 43 15.22 18.53 1.80
C ALA A 43 15.30 17.02 2.04
N SER A 44 15.99 16.60 3.10
CA SER A 44 16.09 15.19 3.47
C SER A 44 15.86 14.96 4.95
N ILE A 45 15.05 13.96 5.26
CA ILE A 45 14.86 13.47 6.63
C ILE A 45 15.60 12.15 6.71
N SER A 46 16.72 12.12 7.43
CA SER A 46 17.46 10.88 7.64
C SER A 46 16.77 9.98 8.66
N PHE A 47 17.13 8.69 8.68
CA PHE A 47 16.61 7.74 9.66
C PHE A 47 16.73 8.26 11.10
N ARG A 48 17.90 8.81 11.45
CA ARG A 48 18.14 9.43 12.76
C ARG A 48 17.16 10.57 13.06
N LYS A 49 16.88 11.40 12.07
CA LYS A 49 15.99 12.56 12.19
C LYS A 49 14.53 12.09 12.33
N PHE A 50 14.13 11.11 11.53
CA PHE A 50 12.81 10.49 11.62
C PHE A 50 12.54 9.90 13.01
N CYS A 51 13.46 9.10 13.55
CA CYS A 51 13.30 8.54 14.89
C CYS A 51 13.14 9.61 15.98
N ARG A 52 13.67 10.82 15.75
CA ARG A 52 13.56 11.94 16.69
C ARG A 52 12.25 12.70 16.61
N ALA A 53 11.53 12.62 15.51
CA ALA A 53 10.57 13.64 15.13
C ALA A 53 9.18 13.05 14.86
N ARG A 54 8.55 12.55 15.94
CA ARG A 54 7.10 12.27 16.13
C ARG A 54 6.28 12.11 14.84
N MET A 55 5.60 10.99 14.62
CA MET A 55 4.20 10.93 15.09
C MET A 55 3.73 9.48 15.19
N GLU A 56 3.71 8.71 14.10
CA GLU A 56 3.08 7.37 14.10
C GLU A 56 3.93 6.30 14.79
N ALA A 57 5.24 6.25 14.50
CA ALA A 57 6.16 5.33 15.17
C ALA A 57 6.25 5.64 16.68
N GLY A 58 6.20 6.92 17.05
CA GLY A 58 6.18 7.36 18.44
C GLY A 58 4.94 6.90 19.21
N LEU A 59 3.75 6.97 18.59
CA LEU A 59 2.52 6.44 19.19
C LEU A 59 2.64 4.95 19.49
N ILE A 60 3.08 4.15 18.52
CA ILE A 60 3.27 2.69 18.70
C ILE A 60 4.29 2.39 19.81
N ILE A 61 5.42 3.12 19.84
CA ILE A 61 6.48 2.96 20.86
C ILE A 61 5.97 3.30 22.26
N THR A 62 5.15 4.35 22.40
CA THR A 62 4.53 4.75 23.68
C THR A 62 3.35 3.87 24.07
N GLY A 63 2.91 2.98 23.16
CA GLY A 63 1.84 2.04 23.42
C GLY A 63 0.45 2.46 22.99
N ILE A 64 0.34 3.57 22.29
CA ILE A 64 -0.90 4.04 21.67
C ILE A 64 -1.06 3.30 20.33
N VAL A 65 -2.25 2.77 20.08
CA VAL A 65 -2.56 2.02 18.85
C VAL A 65 -3.15 2.98 17.81
N PRO A 66 -2.38 3.42 16.79
CA PRO A 66 -2.88 4.33 15.77
C PRO A 66 -3.98 3.69 14.90
N PHE A 67 -4.86 4.56 14.39
CA PHE A 67 -5.80 4.23 13.31
C PHE A 67 -5.78 5.35 12.27
N PRO A 68 -4.93 5.25 11.23
CA PRO A 68 -4.87 6.25 10.17
C PRO A 68 -6.19 6.30 9.38
N LEU A 69 -6.74 7.51 9.23
CA LEU A 69 -7.99 7.77 8.53
C LEU A 69 -7.78 8.76 7.38
N ALA A 70 -8.45 8.52 6.26
CA ALA A 70 -8.48 9.45 5.14
C ALA A 70 -9.29 10.70 5.51
N THR A 71 -8.74 11.89 5.27
CA THR A 71 -9.34 13.18 5.63
C THR A 71 -10.62 13.52 4.88
N HIS A 72 -10.89 12.85 3.75
CA HIS A 72 -12.05 13.05 2.89
C HIS A 72 -13.11 11.94 3.01
N HIS A 73 -12.85 10.90 3.81
CA HIS A 73 -13.72 9.73 3.88
C HIS A 73 -14.61 9.78 5.13
N ARG A 74 -15.91 9.50 4.99
CA ARG A 74 -16.86 9.34 6.13
C ARG A 74 -16.59 8.06 6.95
N SER A 75 -15.42 7.44 6.82
CA SER A 75 -15.04 6.20 7.53
C SER A 75 -14.90 6.39 9.03
N TRP A 76 -14.71 7.64 9.48
CA TRP A 76 -14.75 7.98 10.91
C TRP A 76 -16.10 7.64 11.56
N ARG A 77 -17.21 7.51 10.81
CA ARG A 77 -18.53 7.13 11.35
C ARG A 77 -18.63 5.67 11.81
N THR A 78 -17.59 4.88 11.60
CA THR A 78 -17.54 3.47 11.98
C THR A 78 -16.55 3.17 13.09
N THR A 79 -15.85 4.18 13.60
CA THR A 79 -14.80 4.05 14.61
C THR A 79 -15.33 3.34 15.85
N SER A 80 -14.64 2.27 16.23
CA SER A 80 -14.95 1.47 17.42
C SER A 80 -15.04 2.37 18.66
N PRO A 81 -15.94 2.07 19.62
CA PRO A 81 -16.08 2.81 20.89
C PRO A 81 -14.82 2.82 21.77
N ASN A 82 -13.75 2.12 21.39
CA ASN A 82 -12.48 2.06 22.14
C ASN A 82 -11.41 3.07 21.65
N GLN A 83 -11.75 3.99 20.74
CA GLN A 83 -10.84 5.08 20.39
C GLN A 83 -11.00 6.28 21.33
N ASN A 84 -10.09 6.41 22.29
CA ASN A 84 -10.13 7.51 23.27
C ASN A 84 -9.36 8.75 22.79
N SER A 85 -8.70 8.69 21.62
CA SER A 85 -7.92 9.82 21.09
C SER A 85 -7.95 9.91 19.56
N ILE A 86 -8.18 11.11 19.03
CA ILE A 86 -8.14 11.40 17.59
C ILE A 86 -7.14 12.53 17.34
N HIS A 87 -6.16 12.27 16.46
CA HIS A 87 -5.25 13.29 15.94
C HIS A 87 -5.83 13.83 14.65
N TYR A 88 -6.24 15.10 14.65
CA TYR A 88 -7.08 15.64 13.57
C TYR A 88 -6.57 16.99 13.04
N PRO A 89 -6.46 17.16 11.71
CA PRO A 89 -5.92 18.40 11.16
C PRO A 89 -6.96 19.50 10.96
N LYS A 90 -8.27 19.29 11.16
CA LYS A 90 -9.31 20.27 10.74
C LYS A 90 -10.49 20.49 11.69
N PRO A 91 -10.79 21.74 12.09
CA PRO A 91 -11.96 22.06 12.92
C PRO A 91 -13.32 21.67 12.33
N ALA A 92 -13.49 21.73 11.00
CA ALA A 92 -14.79 21.56 10.34
C ALA A 92 -15.43 20.17 10.51
N LEU A 93 -14.64 19.13 10.77
CA LEU A 93 -15.13 17.77 11.05
C LEU A 93 -15.09 17.43 12.55
N LEU A 94 -14.51 18.29 13.40
CA LEU A 94 -14.48 18.07 14.85
C LEU A 94 -15.86 18.16 15.47
N HIS A 95 -16.73 19.04 14.95
CA HIS A 95 -18.12 19.13 15.42
C HIS A 95 -18.86 17.80 15.18
N ASP A 96 -18.79 17.30 13.96
CA ASP A 96 -19.36 16.01 13.53
C ASP A 96 -18.85 14.83 14.38
N VAL A 97 -17.55 14.80 14.68
CA VAL A 97 -16.94 13.77 15.53
C VAL A 97 -17.40 13.88 16.98
N ARG A 98 -17.41 15.09 17.56
CA ARG A 98 -17.86 15.31 18.95
C ARG A 98 -19.31 14.88 19.14
N CYS A 99 -20.20 15.28 18.24
CA CYS A 99 -21.62 14.91 18.28
C CYS A 99 -21.84 13.38 18.26
N LEU A 100 -20.99 12.61 17.58
CA LEU A 100 -21.09 11.13 17.61
C LEU A 100 -20.60 10.52 18.91
N PHE A 101 -19.56 11.09 19.53
CA PHE A 101 -18.98 10.56 20.77
C PHE A 101 -19.77 10.94 22.02
N GLU A 102 -20.45 12.10 22.01
CA GLU A 102 -21.40 12.48 23.07
C GLU A 102 -22.52 11.43 23.25
N GLY A 103 -22.87 10.72 22.19
CA GLY A 103 -23.86 9.62 22.24
C GLY A 103 -23.32 8.25 22.68
N SER A 104 -22.00 8.06 22.78
CA SER A 104 -21.38 6.75 23.07
C SER A 104 -20.82 6.61 24.49
N GLY A 105 -20.84 7.68 25.30
CA GLY A 105 -20.47 7.65 26.72
C GLY A 105 -18.98 7.46 27.00
N GLY A 106 -18.10 7.66 26.01
CA GLY A 106 -16.64 7.58 26.16
C GLY A 106 -15.95 8.95 26.18
N ASP A 107 -14.85 9.06 26.95
CA ASP A 107 -14.02 10.26 26.96
C ASP A 107 -13.18 10.37 25.68
N LEU A 108 -13.48 11.36 24.85
CA LEU A 108 -12.73 11.66 23.62
C LEU A 108 -11.71 12.77 23.86
N THR A 109 -10.43 12.44 23.71
CA THR A 109 -9.34 13.43 23.69
C THR A 109 -8.98 13.79 22.24
N ILE A 110 -9.01 15.08 21.90
CA ILE A 110 -8.64 15.55 20.56
C ILE A 110 -7.26 16.21 20.65
N PHE A 111 -6.33 15.74 19.84
CA PHE A 111 -5.00 16.33 19.70
C PHE A 111 -4.87 17.03 18.35
N GLU A 112 -4.40 18.27 18.37
CA GLU A 112 -4.02 18.97 17.15
C GLU A 112 -2.74 18.36 16.59
N ILE A 113 -2.71 18.16 15.27
CA ILE A 113 -1.49 17.72 14.59
C ILE A 113 -0.54 18.93 14.47
N PRO A 114 0.71 18.82 14.95
CA PRO A 114 1.70 19.88 14.77
C PRO A 114 2.08 20.05 13.29
N SER A 115 2.47 21.26 12.91
CA SER A 115 3.11 21.53 11.61
C SER A 115 4.45 20.80 11.51
N LEU A 116 4.96 20.62 10.29
CA LEU A 116 6.24 19.95 10.10
C LEU A 116 7.37 20.71 10.79
N SER A 117 7.33 22.04 10.83
CA SER A 117 8.33 22.88 11.51
C SER A 117 8.28 22.76 13.04
N GLU A 118 7.12 22.45 13.61
CA GLU A 118 7.00 22.16 15.05
C GLU A 118 7.56 20.78 15.40
N VAL A 119 7.46 19.81 14.48
CA VAL A 119 8.02 18.46 14.64
C VAL A 119 9.52 18.41 14.31
N TYR A 120 9.92 19.17 13.29
CA TYR A 120 11.27 19.27 12.74
C TYR A 120 11.66 20.76 12.69
N SER A 121 12.06 21.32 13.84
CA SER A 121 12.41 22.75 13.97
C SER A 121 13.58 23.17 13.08
N HIS A 122 14.38 22.22 12.63
CA HIS A 122 15.48 22.43 11.70
C HIS A 122 15.30 21.56 10.46
N LEU A 123 14.08 21.37 9.96
CA LEU A 123 13.69 20.50 8.84
C LEU A 123 14.85 19.91 8.02
N GLY A 124 15.27 18.70 8.39
CA GLY A 124 16.29 17.98 7.63
C GLY A 124 17.74 18.43 7.89
N ASN A 125 17.96 19.28 8.88
CA ASN A 125 19.25 19.80 9.35
C ASN A 125 19.43 19.56 10.87
N GLU A 126 18.63 18.68 11.48
CA GLU A 126 18.79 18.35 12.89
C GLU A 126 20.14 17.66 13.19
N SER A 127 20.78 18.08 14.27
CA SER A 127 22.11 17.61 14.69
C SER A 127 22.09 17.09 16.13
N LEU A 128 23.23 16.59 16.61
CA LEU A 128 23.39 16.14 18.00
C LEU A 128 23.17 17.24 19.04
N VAL A 129 23.45 18.50 18.66
CA VAL A 129 23.34 19.63 19.58
C VAL A 129 21.91 20.13 19.73
N HIS A 130 21.00 19.74 18.83
CA HIS A 130 19.59 20.09 18.97
C HIS A 130 18.93 19.21 20.04
N PRO A 131 18.13 19.81 20.95
CA PRO A 131 17.53 19.10 22.06
C PRO A 131 16.60 17.99 21.58
N PHE A 132 16.61 16.85 22.28
CA PHE A 132 15.75 15.70 22.03
C PHE A 132 15.22 15.14 23.33
N ALA A 133 13.90 15.13 23.50
CA ALA A 133 13.24 14.45 24.60
C ALA A 133 12.91 13.00 24.20
N PRO A 134 13.50 11.98 24.85
CA PRO A 134 13.20 10.59 24.54
C PRO A 134 11.74 10.24 24.88
N TYR A 135 11.15 9.31 24.12
CA TYR A 135 9.81 8.80 24.43
C TYR A 135 9.79 8.15 25.81
N SER A 136 8.69 8.37 26.55
CA SER A 136 8.39 7.61 27.74
C SER A 136 8.39 6.12 27.39
N LYS A 137 9.25 5.35 28.05
CA LYS A 137 9.24 3.90 27.92
C LYS A 137 7.91 3.39 28.45
N ARG A 138 7.31 2.43 27.75
CA ARG A 138 6.19 1.65 28.30
C ARG A 138 6.60 1.04 29.63
N SER A 139 5.64 0.94 30.54
CA SER A 139 5.80 0.24 31.82
C SER A 139 5.95 -1.28 31.65
N SER A 140 5.45 -1.85 30.55
CA SER A 140 5.53 -3.27 30.24
C SER A 140 6.12 -3.57 28.85
N PRO A 141 6.78 -4.73 28.67
CA PRO A 141 7.21 -5.18 27.34
C PRO A 141 6.06 -5.29 26.35
N ILE A 142 6.32 -5.02 25.07
CA ILE A 142 5.35 -5.23 23.98
C ILE A 142 5.25 -6.73 23.70
N ARG A 143 4.03 -7.28 23.74
CA ARG A 143 3.79 -8.65 23.24
C ARG A 143 3.56 -8.61 21.73
N ILE A 144 4.18 -9.52 21.00
CA ILE A 144 4.10 -9.57 19.53
C ILE A 144 2.66 -9.78 19.00
N THR A 145 1.77 -10.31 19.83
CA THR A 145 0.35 -10.53 19.54
C THR A 145 -0.53 -9.32 19.81
N GLU A 146 -0.05 -8.30 20.51
CA GLU A 146 -0.80 -7.06 20.76
C GLU A 146 -1.03 -6.31 19.45
N THR A 147 -2.16 -5.61 19.35
CA THR A 147 -2.48 -4.75 18.21
C THR A 147 -1.49 -3.59 18.13
N ALA A 148 -0.83 -3.46 16.98
CA ALA A 148 0.09 -2.37 16.68
C ALA A 148 -0.61 -1.22 15.95
N ILE A 149 -1.56 -1.52 15.06
CA ILE A 149 -2.25 -0.51 14.23
C ILE A 149 -3.61 -1.06 13.77
N TYR A 150 -4.61 -0.18 13.67
CA TYR A 150 -5.85 -0.47 12.96
C TYR A 150 -5.78 0.09 11.55
N LEU A 151 -6.21 -0.70 10.57
CA LEU A 151 -6.29 -0.30 9.16
C LEU A 151 -7.64 -0.67 8.58
N HIS A 152 -8.07 0.03 7.54
CA HIS A 152 -9.34 -0.27 6.87
C HIS A 152 -9.13 -1.06 5.58
N THR A 153 -10.10 -1.90 5.25
CA THR A 153 -10.17 -2.58 3.94
C THR A 153 -10.96 -1.73 2.96
N SER A 154 -10.51 -1.64 1.71
CA SER A 154 -11.09 -0.87 0.60
C SER A 154 -12.39 -1.45 0.01
N ARG A 155 -13.25 -2.09 0.82
CA ARG A 155 -14.47 -2.79 0.35
C ARG A 155 -15.22 -1.99 -0.73
N THR A 156 -15.57 -2.69 -1.81
CA THR A 156 -16.45 -2.21 -2.88
C THR A 156 -17.91 -2.11 -2.44
N ILE A 157 -18.35 -2.91 -1.45
CA ILE A 157 -19.74 -2.92 -0.95
C ILE A 157 -19.77 -2.86 0.59
N GLY A 158 -20.55 -1.90 1.11
CA GLY A 158 -20.76 -1.66 2.54
C GLY A 158 -19.69 -0.79 3.20
N TYR A 159 -19.80 -0.59 4.51
CA TYR A 159 -18.84 0.22 5.27
C TYR A 159 -17.43 -0.42 5.32
N PRO A 160 -16.35 0.38 5.30
CA PRO A 160 -14.98 -0.14 5.45
C PRO A 160 -14.83 -0.92 6.76
N LYS A 161 -14.42 -2.19 6.67
CA LYS A 161 -14.11 -2.99 7.86
C LYS A 161 -12.75 -2.61 8.42
N HIS A 162 -12.68 -2.52 9.74
CA HIS A 162 -11.42 -2.30 10.45
C HIS A 162 -10.74 -3.62 10.70
N VAL A 163 -9.44 -3.65 10.50
CA VAL A 163 -8.60 -4.83 10.71
C VAL A 163 -7.54 -4.43 11.72
N ALA A 164 -7.64 -5.01 12.92
CA ALA A 164 -6.55 -5.00 13.88
C ALA A 164 -5.35 -5.71 13.25
N GLN A 165 -4.22 -5.03 13.22
CA GLN A 165 -2.96 -5.64 12.82
C GLN A 165 -2.05 -5.70 14.05
N SER A 166 -1.60 -6.89 14.38
CA SER A 166 -0.67 -7.11 15.49
C SER A 166 0.74 -6.63 15.16
N HIS A 167 1.62 -6.57 16.16
CA HIS A 167 3.06 -6.40 15.92
C HIS A 167 3.62 -7.52 15.04
N MET A 168 3.17 -8.78 15.21
CA MET A 168 3.51 -9.89 14.32
C MET A 168 3.10 -9.60 12.88
N SER A 169 1.90 -9.05 12.68
CA SER A 169 1.42 -8.65 11.36
C SER A 169 2.35 -7.59 10.74
N GLN A 170 2.82 -6.60 11.51
CA GLN A 170 3.78 -5.61 11.00
C GLN A 170 5.12 -6.26 10.62
N ILE A 171 5.58 -7.24 11.39
CA ILE A 171 6.81 -7.96 11.08
C ILE A 171 6.66 -8.79 9.80
N ASN A 172 5.51 -9.41 9.55
CA ASN A 172 5.24 -10.04 8.24
C ASN A 172 5.32 -9.03 7.09
N TRP A 173 4.78 -7.83 7.28
CA TRP A 173 4.88 -6.75 6.29
C TRP A 173 6.31 -6.28 6.05
N LEU A 174 7.11 -6.19 7.11
CA LEU A 174 8.54 -5.90 6.99
C LEU A 174 9.28 -7.02 6.25
N ASN A 175 8.89 -8.28 6.45
CA ASN A 175 9.50 -9.44 5.81
C ASN A 175 8.87 -9.83 4.45
N ALA A 176 8.08 -8.93 3.84
CA ALA A 176 7.46 -9.19 2.55
C ALA A 176 8.53 -9.47 1.46
N PRO A 177 8.41 -10.55 0.66
CA PRO A 177 9.36 -10.89 -0.39
C PRO A 177 9.75 -9.74 -1.33
N ILE A 178 8.78 -8.90 -1.72
CA ILE A 178 9.02 -7.73 -2.57
C ILE A 178 9.97 -6.72 -1.95
N LEU A 179 9.89 -6.50 -0.63
CA LEU A 179 10.79 -5.61 0.09
C LEU A 179 12.21 -6.19 0.09
N TRP A 180 12.38 -7.51 0.04
CA TRP A 180 13.71 -8.11 0.09
C TRP A 180 14.43 -7.97 -1.24
N GLN A 181 13.69 -8.00 -2.34
CA GLN A 181 14.26 -7.64 -3.64
C GLN A 181 14.78 -6.21 -3.65
N TYR A 182 14.18 -5.30 -2.88
CA TYR A 182 14.70 -3.94 -2.75
C TYR A 182 16.11 -3.89 -2.15
N ARG A 183 16.46 -4.79 -1.23
CA ARG A 183 17.80 -4.86 -0.63
C ARG A 183 18.89 -5.27 -1.62
N ILE A 184 18.52 -5.98 -2.68
CA ILE A 184 19.46 -6.47 -3.71
C ILE A 184 19.83 -5.33 -4.68
N TYR A 185 19.02 -4.27 -4.77
CA TYR A 185 19.34 -3.11 -5.60
C TYR A 185 20.01 -2.01 -4.76
N PRO A 186 21.19 -1.52 -5.16
CA PRO A 186 21.80 -0.40 -4.48
C PRO A 186 20.97 0.87 -4.67
N SER A 187 20.77 1.63 -3.58
CA SER A 187 20.26 3.01 -3.62
C SER A 187 18.87 3.18 -4.25
N ILE A 188 17.87 2.46 -3.76
CA ILE A 188 16.49 2.66 -4.21
C ILE A 188 15.93 3.99 -3.72
N ARG A 189 15.34 4.73 -4.66
CA ARG A 189 14.51 5.92 -4.41
C ARG A 189 13.09 5.61 -4.86
N LEU A 190 12.22 5.29 -3.89
CA LEU A 190 10.84 4.88 -4.11
C LEU A 190 9.90 6.09 -4.07
N GLY A 191 9.28 6.39 -5.20
CA GLY A 191 8.18 7.35 -5.33
C GLY A 191 6.91 6.80 -4.71
N ALA A 192 6.64 7.19 -3.47
CA ALA A 192 5.47 6.79 -2.70
C ALA A 192 4.32 7.82 -2.77
N MET A 193 4.53 8.94 -3.46
CA MET A 193 3.60 10.09 -3.57
C MET A 193 2.16 9.75 -3.92
N THR A 194 1.93 8.67 -4.67
CA THR A 194 0.60 8.23 -5.15
C THR A 194 -0.07 7.23 -4.20
N ILE A 195 0.65 6.77 -3.17
CA ILE A 195 0.20 5.68 -2.29
C ILE A 195 -0.26 6.30 -0.98
N SER A 196 -1.54 6.16 -0.66
CA SER A 196 -2.08 6.79 0.55
C SER A 196 -1.66 6.04 1.83
N PRO A 197 -1.11 6.72 2.87
CA PRO A 197 -0.58 6.08 4.09
C PRO A 197 -1.67 5.51 5.02
N PHE A 198 -2.95 5.72 4.72
CA PHE A 198 -4.06 5.14 5.46
C PHE A 198 -4.42 3.70 5.02
N HIS A 199 -3.77 3.20 3.98
CA HIS A 199 -3.79 1.79 3.59
C HIS A 199 -2.49 1.11 4.01
N VAL A 200 -2.54 -0.20 4.25
CA VAL A 200 -1.36 -0.98 4.65
C VAL A 200 -0.21 -0.91 3.64
N VAL A 201 -0.53 -0.85 2.34
CA VAL A 201 0.48 -0.65 1.28
C VAL A 201 1.13 0.73 1.37
N GLY A 202 0.39 1.74 1.83
CA GLY A 202 0.91 3.06 2.14
C GLY A 202 1.84 3.04 3.34
N VAL A 203 1.47 2.35 4.41
CA VAL A 203 2.36 2.13 5.57
C VAL A 203 3.64 1.41 5.12
N ALA A 204 3.53 0.37 4.30
CA ALA A 204 4.70 -0.33 3.78
C ALA A 204 5.59 0.57 2.93
N ALA A 205 5.01 1.32 1.99
CA ALA A 205 5.73 2.23 1.10
C ALA A 205 6.32 3.45 1.82
N HIS A 206 5.68 3.95 2.88
CA HIS A 206 6.14 5.14 3.60
C HIS A 206 7.01 4.81 4.80
N LEU A 207 6.91 3.62 5.41
CA LEU A 207 7.64 3.28 6.62
C LEU A 207 8.52 2.05 6.41
N TYR A 208 7.96 0.90 6.05
CA TYR A 208 8.68 -0.39 6.08
C TYR A 208 9.79 -0.50 5.06
N SER A 209 9.55 -0.06 3.82
CA SER A 209 10.62 0.05 2.81
C SER A 209 11.79 0.89 3.32
N MET A 210 11.51 1.95 4.08
CA MET A 210 12.53 2.88 4.53
C MET A 210 13.37 2.33 5.68
N LEU A 211 12.75 1.52 6.56
CA LEU A 211 13.45 0.80 7.63
C LEU A 211 14.49 -0.20 7.09
N ILE A 212 14.37 -0.61 5.83
CA ILE A 212 15.29 -1.55 5.18
C ILE A 212 16.29 -0.90 4.22
N GLY A 213 16.40 0.43 4.25
CA GLY A 213 17.40 1.18 3.48
C GLY A 213 16.91 1.69 2.12
N VAL A 214 15.61 1.71 1.86
CA VAL A 214 15.03 2.46 0.74
C VAL A 214 14.94 3.93 1.13
N THR A 215 15.12 4.84 0.17
CA THR A 215 14.83 6.27 0.34
C THR A 215 13.47 6.59 -0.29
N GLY A 216 12.57 7.19 0.48
CA GLY A 216 11.25 7.60 0.01
C GLY A 216 11.29 8.95 -0.66
N THR A 217 10.61 9.09 -1.78
CA THR A 217 10.45 10.38 -2.45
C THR A 217 9.02 10.86 -2.33
N LEU A 218 8.88 12.11 -1.90
CA LEU A 218 7.60 12.74 -1.57
C LEU A 218 7.47 14.09 -2.31
N VAL A 219 6.24 14.50 -2.60
CA VAL A 219 5.98 15.90 -3.00
C VAL A 219 6.25 16.77 -1.76
N ALA A 220 6.78 17.98 -1.99
CA ALA A 220 7.05 18.93 -0.92
C ALA A 220 5.80 19.10 -0.02
N PRO A 221 5.95 18.91 1.30
CA PRO A 221 4.83 19.03 2.22
C PRO A 221 4.35 20.49 2.27
N THR A 222 3.04 20.68 2.25
CA THR A 222 2.40 22.00 2.39
C THR A 222 2.28 22.40 3.85
N SER A 223 2.27 21.42 4.76
CA SER A 223 2.08 21.63 6.20
C SER A 223 3.33 22.07 6.96
N VAL A 224 4.31 22.66 6.25
CA VAL A 224 5.61 23.04 6.85
C VAL A 224 5.41 24.06 7.97
N ARG A 225 4.71 25.15 7.68
CA ARG A 225 4.39 26.21 8.65
C ARG A 225 2.91 26.31 8.97
N ASP A 226 2.06 25.79 8.09
CA ASP A 226 0.60 25.79 8.26
C ASP A 226 0.11 24.36 8.51
N ARG A 227 -0.14 24.03 9.77
CA ARG A 227 -0.70 22.73 10.17
C ARG A 227 -2.09 22.41 9.58
N LEU A 228 -2.82 23.42 9.09
CA LEU A 228 -4.14 23.26 8.49
C LEU A 228 -4.08 23.07 6.97
N ALA A 229 -2.91 23.25 6.35
CA ALA A 229 -2.71 23.11 4.92
C ALA A 229 -3.11 21.71 4.43
N PHE A 230 -3.78 21.66 3.27
CA PHE A 230 -4.12 20.38 2.64
C PHE A 230 -2.84 19.69 2.15
N PRO A 231 -2.68 18.38 2.37
CA PRO A 231 -1.58 17.64 1.77
C PRO A 231 -1.61 17.80 0.25
N PRO A 232 -0.46 17.87 -0.42
CA PRO A 232 -0.41 18.05 -1.86
C PRO A 232 -1.19 16.93 -2.55
N ILE A 233 -2.13 17.29 -3.42
CA ILE A 233 -2.83 16.30 -4.25
C ILE A 233 -1.83 15.80 -5.29
N PRO A 234 -1.58 14.49 -5.39
CA PRO A 234 -0.70 13.95 -6.42
C PRO A 234 -1.30 14.25 -7.80
N THR A 235 -0.57 15.03 -8.60
CA THR A 235 -0.88 15.31 -10.00
C THR A 235 0.25 14.79 -10.86
N SER A 236 0.02 14.62 -12.14
CA SER A 236 1.09 14.22 -13.05
C SER A 236 2.26 15.18 -12.99
N ASP A 237 2.00 16.49 -13.04
CA ASP A 237 3.03 17.53 -13.07
C ASP A 237 3.90 17.52 -11.82
N ASN A 238 3.31 17.44 -10.62
CA ASN A 238 4.10 17.44 -9.39
C ASN A 238 4.85 16.11 -9.17
N ILE A 239 4.29 14.98 -9.64
CA ILE A 239 4.99 13.70 -9.62
C ILE A 239 6.19 13.76 -10.58
N ILE A 240 6.03 14.34 -11.77
CA ILE A 240 7.12 14.49 -12.74
C ILE A 240 8.25 15.31 -12.18
N GLU A 241 7.91 16.47 -11.63
CA GLU A 241 8.93 17.35 -11.09
C GLU A 241 9.63 16.72 -9.88
N CYS A 242 8.88 16.07 -8.99
CA CYS A 242 9.47 15.33 -7.88
C CYS A 242 10.38 14.19 -8.37
N VAL A 243 9.95 13.36 -9.32
CA VAL A 243 10.77 12.27 -9.87
C VAL A 243 12.08 12.80 -10.44
N ARG A 244 12.01 13.91 -11.20
CA ARG A 244 13.17 14.55 -11.82
C ARG A 244 14.14 15.09 -10.76
N GLN A 245 13.65 15.89 -9.80
CA GLN A 245 14.50 16.52 -8.80
C GLN A 245 15.09 15.52 -7.81
N THR A 246 14.29 14.55 -7.38
CA THR A 246 14.72 13.55 -6.39
C THR A 246 15.47 12.38 -7.02
N GLY A 247 15.58 12.29 -8.35
CA GLY A 247 16.19 11.13 -9.02
C GLY A 247 15.49 9.82 -8.66
N THR A 248 14.16 9.85 -8.50
CA THR A 248 13.35 8.66 -8.19
C THR A 248 13.58 7.59 -9.25
N ASN A 249 13.89 6.35 -8.82
CA ASN A 249 14.22 5.25 -9.73
C ASN A 249 13.19 4.11 -9.72
N ILE A 250 12.24 4.12 -8.77
CA ILE A 250 11.05 3.26 -8.77
C ILE A 250 9.85 4.14 -8.42
N VAL A 251 8.76 4.08 -9.18
CA VAL A 251 7.48 4.68 -8.80
C VAL A 251 6.46 3.57 -8.59
N GLY A 252 5.88 3.52 -7.40
CA GLY A 252 4.80 2.60 -7.06
C GLY A 252 3.44 3.22 -7.38
N TYR A 253 2.49 2.39 -7.80
CA TYR A 253 1.12 2.83 -8.09
C TYR A 253 0.09 1.84 -7.55
N VAL A 254 -1.01 2.36 -7.02
CA VAL A 254 -2.23 1.58 -6.81
C VAL A 254 -3.10 1.80 -8.05
N VAL A 255 -3.59 0.71 -8.67
CA VAL A 255 -4.38 0.77 -9.90
C VAL A 255 -5.76 1.37 -9.61
N ARG A 256 -5.84 2.69 -9.65
CA ARG A 256 -7.09 3.46 -9.64
C ARG A 256 -6.85 4.78 -10.38
N GLY A 257 -7.14 4.83 -11.68
CA GLY A 257 -7.23 6.04 -12.51
C GLY A 257 -5.98 6.90 -12.75
N HIS A 258 -4.98 6.90 -11.85
CA HIS A 258 -3.85 7.85 -11.89
C HIS A 258 -2.77 7.49 -12.92
N PHE A 259 -2.83 6.30 -13.52
CA PHE A 259 -1.83 5.87 -14.49
C PHE A 259 -1.90 6.68 -15.80
N PHE A 260 -3.10 7.09 -16.22
CA PHE A 260 -3.35 7.61 -17.57
C PHE A 260 -2.84 9.03 -17.84
N ASN A 261 -2.50 9.79 -16.79
CA ASN A 261 -2.10 11.20 -16.96
C ASN A 261 -0.60 11.44 -16.82
N LEU A 262 0.23 10.42 -16.52
CA LEU A 262 1.66 10.65 -16.31
C LEU A 262 2.33 11.04 -17.63
N SER A 263 3.12 12.12 -17.62
CA SER A 263 3.84 12.52 -18.82
C SER A 263 4.91 11.49 -19.21
N ARG A 264 5.30 11.57 -20.48
CA ARG A 264 6.36 10.77 -21.08
C ARG A 264 7.66 10.78 -20.27
N THR A 265 7.95 11.84 -19.51
CA THR A 265 9.20 12.02 -18.76
C THR A 265 9.30 11.11 -17.53
N VAL A 266 8.26 11.01 -16.68
CA VAL A 266 8.23 10.05 -15.54
C VAL A 266 8.30 8.62 -16.03
N LEU A 267 7.64 8.38 -17.16
CA LEU A 267 7.66 7.07 -17.79
C LEU A 267 9.08 6.70 -18.27
N LEU A 268 10.02 7.63 -18.49
CA LEU A 268 11.35 7.29 -19.00
C LEU A 268 12.42 7.00 -17.93
N THR A 269 12.28 7.51 -16.72
CA THR A 269 13.39 7.56 -15.75
C THR A 269 13.32 6.55 -14.60
N ALA A 270 12.15 5.97 -14.32
CA ALA A 270 11.95 5.06 -13.17
C ALA A 270 11.35 3.70 -13.57
N ARG A 271 11.58 2.64 -12.79
CA ARG A 271 10.82 1.38 -12.87
C ARG A 271 9.40 1.58 -12.31
N LYS A 272 8.45 0.73 -12.72
CA LYS A 272 7.05 0.88 -12.31
C LYS A 272 6.60 -0.38 -11.58
N GLY A 273 6.11 -0.21 -10.35
CA GLY A 273 5.38 -1.26 -9.64
C GLY A 273 3.90 -0.92 -9.63
N TYR A 274 3.03 -1.91 -9.86
CA TYR A 274 1.59 -1.71 -9.70
C TYR A 274 0.98 -2.79 -8.81
N GLY A 275 -0.10 -2.45 -8.12
CA GLY A 275 -0.83 -3.39 -7.29
C GLY A 275 -2.21 -2.90 -6.91
N GLY A 276 -2.97 -3.76 -6.22
CA GLY A 276 -4.29 -3.44 -5.70
C GLY A 276 -5.44 -3.50 -6.72
N GLY A 277 -5.18 -3.80 -8.00
CA GLY A 277 -6.20 -3.98 -9.02
C GLY A 277 -5.62 -4.42 -10.38
N PRO A 278 -6.47 -4.87 -11.31
CA PRO A 278 -6.03 -5.33 -12.62
C PRO A 278 -5.57 -4.18 -13.51
N LEU A 279 -4.40 -4.34 -14.16
CA LEU A 279 -3.91 -3.41 -15.18
C LEU A 279 -4.33 -3.90 -16.58
N SER A 280 -4.86 -3.00 -17.42
CA SER A 280 -5.31 -3.36 -18.77
C SER A 280 -4.14 -3.87 -19.63
N LYS A 281 -4.40 -4.84 -20.52
CA LYS A 281 -3.38 -5.41 -21.40
C LYS A 281 -2.69 -4.34 -22.25
N LYS A 282 -3.46 -3.41 -22.80
CA LYS A 282 -2.95 -2.30 -23.63
C LYS A 282 -1.94 -1.45 -22.84
N THR A 283 -2.30 -1.05 -21.62
CA THR A 283 -1.45 -0.21 -20.77
C THR A 283 -0.21 -0.98 -20.31
N GLY A 284 -0.35 -2.21 -19.84
CA GLY A 284 0.80 -3.02 -19.41
C GLY A 284 1.74 -3.40 -20.57
N ASP A 285 1.22 -3.69 -21.77
CA ASP A 285 2.06 -3.95 -22.94
C ASP A 285 2.82 -2.69 -23.40
N PHE A 286 2.13 -1.54 -23.41
CA PHE A 286 2.77 -0.24 -23.63
C PHE A 286 3.89 -0.02 -22.61
N LEU A 287 3.64 -0.39 -21.35
CA LEU A 287 4.61 -0.29 -20.27
C LEU A 287 5.83 -1.17 -20.47
N CYS A 288 5.61 -2.47 -20.68
CA CYS A 288 6.67 -3.45 -20.84
C CYS A 288 7.54 -3.22 -22.07
N ARG A 289 6.94 -2.85 -23.21
CA ARG A 289 7.67 -2.65 -24.47
C ARG A 289 8.63 -1.49 -24.40
N ARG A 290 8.24 -0.44 -23.69
CA ARG A 290 9.01 0.80 -23.65
C ARG A 290 9.94 0.85 -22.44
N TRP A 291 9.63 0.08 -21.38
CA TRP A 291 10.35 0.10 -20.11
C TRP A 291 10.49 -1.31 -19.53
N SER A 292 11.71 -1.70 -19.15
CA SER A 292 12.08 -3.10 -18.89
C SER A 292 11.43 -3.77 -17.67
N THR A 293 10.55 -3.09 -16.92
CA THR A 293 9.95 -3.70 -15.71
C THR A 293 8.64 -3.05 -15.31
N THR A 294 7.58 -3.86 -15.34
CA THR A 294 6.36 -3.70 -14.54
C THR A 294 6.16 -4.98 -13.73
N CYS A 295 6.08 -4.85 -12.41
CA CYS A 295 5.76 -5.96 -11.53
C CYS A 295 4.37 -5.79 -10.92
N THR A 296 3.65 -6.90 -10.80
CA THR A 296 2.39 -6.97 -10.07
C THR A 296 2.63 -7.63 -8.72
N ASP A 297 2.14 -6.99 -7.67
CA ASP A 297 2.19 -7.56 -6.33
C ASP A 297 0.85 -8.17 -5.92
N VAL A 298 0.88 -9.41 -5.41
CA VAL A 298 -0.29 -10.09 -4.83
C VAL A 298 -0.19 -10.02 -3.31
N GLY A 299 -1.09 -9.27 -2.68
CA GLY A 299 -1.18 -9.12 -1.24
C GLY A 299 -2.52 -8.55 -0.82
N MET A 300 -2.86 -8.65 0.46
CA MET A 300 -4.13 -8.15 1.00
C MET A 300 -3.90 -7.43 2.33
N THR A 301 -4.88 -6.73 2.88
CA THR A 301 -4.75 -6.17 4.25
C THR A 301 -4.43 -7.22 5.33
N LYS A 302 -4.64 -8.51 5.06
CA LYS A 302 -4.54 -9.60 6.04
C LYS A 302 -3.19 -10.32 6.02
N PHE A 303 -2.41 -10.17 4.94
CA PHE A 303 -1.09 -10.74 4.75
C PHE A 303 -0.30 -9.89 3.73
N PRO A 304 1.03 -9.75 3.87
CA PRO A 304 1.86 -8.93 3.00
C PRO A 304 1.82 -9.37 1.53
N PRO A 305 2.38 -8.59 0.59
CA PRO A 305 2.68 -9.09 -0.74
C PRO A 305 3.48 -10.40 -0.65
N ILE A 306 2.99 -11.46 -1.29
CA ILE A 306 3.60 -12.80 -1.29
C ILE A 306 4.31 -13.13 -2.62
N SER A 307 4.15 -12.25 -3.60
CA SER A 307 4.80 -12.33 -4.90
C SER A 307 6.21 -11.75 -4.88
N ILE A 308 7.01 -12.17 -5.84
CA ILE A 308 8.26 -11.51 -6.20
C ILE A 308 8.05 -10.74 -7.50
N ALA A 309 8.73 -9.60 -7.64
CA ALA A 309 8.72 -8.82 -8.85
C ALA A 309 9.25 -9.64 -10.02
N ASN A 310 8.40 -9.82 -11.02
CA ASN A 310 8.76 -10.28 -12.34
C ASN A 310 8.65 -9.12 -13.34
N GLY A 311 9.63 -9.04 -14.23
CA GLY A 311 9.74 -7.95 -15.20
C GLY A 311 9.20 -8.32 -16.58
N SER A 312 9.51 -7.48 -17.56
CA SER A 312 9.26 -7.79 -18.97
C SER A 312 9.93 -9.11 -19.37
N PRO A 313 9.29 -9.95 -20.21
CA PRO A 313 7.99 -9.76 -20.87
C PRO A 313 6.78 -10.22 -20.02
N ASN A 314 7.01 -10.71 -18.79
CA ASN A 314 6.05 -11.49 -18.02
C ASN A 314 5.20 -10.68 -17.05
N TRP A 315 4.96 -9.39 -17.32
CA TRP A 315 4.28 -8.48 -16.39
C TRP A 315 2.87 -8.90 -15.94
N ARG A 316 2.18 -9.73 -16.73
CA ARG A 316 0.85 -10.28 -16.41
C ARG A 316 0.90 -11.56 -15.59
N TRP A 317 2.06 -12.19 -15.59
CA TRP A 317 2.31 -13.39 -14.81
C TRP A 317 2.80 -12.95 -13.44
N ILE A 318 2.68 -13.81 -12.45
CA ILE A 318 3.05 -13.60 -11.06
C ILE A 318 3.91 -14.79 -10.70
N GLU A 319 5.09 -14.50 -10.16
CA GLU A 319 5.90 -15.50 -9.50
C GLU A 319 5.74 -15.33 -8.00
N PHE A 320 5.44 -16.43 -7.30
CA PHE A 320 5.31 -16.41 -5.85
C PHE A 320 6.63 -16.74 -5.18
N SER A 321 6.86 -16.15 -4.01
CA SER A 321 8.07 -16.44 -3.24
C SER A 321 8.03 -17.85 -2.66
N ASP A 322 9.16 -18.55 -2.70
CA ASP A 322 9.32 -19.88 -2.07
C ASP A 322 9.24 -19.82 -0.54
N THR A 323 9.20 -18.62 0.04
CA THR A 323 9.09 -18.42 1.49
C THR A 323 7.65 -18.43 1.98
N VAL A 324 6.69 -18.51 1.06
CA VAL A 324 5.26 -18.53 1.34
C VAL A 324 4.68 -19.87 0.93
N ASP A 325 3.98 -20.51 1.86
CA ASP A 325 3.29 -21.77 1.58
C ASP A 325 1.94 -21.47 0.90
N ILE A 326 1.82 -21.85 -0.37
CA ILE A 326 0.61 -21.66 -1.17
C ILE A 326 0.02 -23.02 -1.52
N ARG A 327 -1.26 -23.19 -1.21
CA ARG A 327 -2.07 -24.33 -1.69
C ARG A 327 -2.95 -23.87 -2.84
N TRP A 328 -2.72 -24.45 -4.02
CA TRP A 328 -3.54 -24.23 -5.20
C TRP A 328 -4.73 -25.19 -5.18
N ALA A 329 -5.90 -24.73 -4.73
CA ALA A 329 -7.10 -25.55 -4.69
C ALA A 329 -7.73 -25.60 -6.10
N PRO A 330 -7.82 -26.78 -6.73
CA PRO A 330 -8.36 -26.89 -8.08
C PRO A 330 -9.85 -26.51 -8.11
N ARG A 331 -10.23 -25.84 -9.19
CA ARG A 331 -11.59 -25.44 -9.55
C ARG A 331 -11.86 -25.89 -10.98
N ASP A 332 -12.95 -25.41 -11.57
CA ASP A 332 -13.34 -25.77 -12.94
C ASP A 332 -12.37 -25.17 -13.99
N LEU A 333 -12.27 -25.82 -15.16
CA LEU A 333 -11.59 -25.29 -16.36
C LEU A 333 -10.12 -24.87 -16.14
N ASP A 334 -9.32 -25.69 -15.46
CA ASP A 334 -7.92 -25.42 -15.13
C ASP A 334 -7.69 -24.13 -14.32
N LEU A 335 -8.72 -23.71 -13.58
CA LEU A 335 -8.61 -22.62 -12.62
C LEU A 335 -8.22 -23.15 -11.25
N TYR A 336 -7.42 -22.36 -10.54
CA TYR A 336 -6.96 -22.68 -9.20
C TYR A 336 -7.23 -21.50 -8.27
N GLU A 337 -7.87 -21.77 -7.14
CA GLU A 337 -8.00 -20.77 -6.08
C GLU A 337 -6.70 -20.69 -5.29
N CYS A 338 -6.21 -19.47 -5.09
CA CYS A 338 -5.03 -19.22 -4.25
C CYS A 338 -5.40 -19.29 -2.76
N GLN A 339 -4.77 -20.20 -2.03
CA GLN A 339 -4.90 -20.30 -0.58
C GLN A 339 -3.52 -20.13 0.06
N VAL A 340 -3.38 -19.10 0.88
CA VAL A 340 -2.13 -18.77 1.58
C VAL A 340 -2.13 -19.46 2.94
N LEU A 341 -1.17 -20.33 3.20
CA LEU A 341 -1.11 -21.08 4.45
C LEU A 341 -0.28 -20.32 5.49
N ARG A 342 -0.65 -20.52 6.76
CA ARG A 342 0.19 -20.10 7.89
C ARG A 342 1.42 -21.01 7.94
N SER A 343 2.58 -20.40 8.13
CA SER A 343 3.85 -21.11 8.29
C SER A 343 4.75 -20.41 9.31
N ASP A 344 5.94 -20.97 9.56
CA ASP A 344 6.95 -20.32 10.40
C ASP A 344 7.48 -19.02 9.78
N ASN A 345 7.33 -18.85 8.46
CA ASN A 345 7.75 -17.66 7.70
C ASN A 345 6.61 -16.67 7.46
N LEU A 346 5.36 -17.05 7.70
CA LEU A 346 4.21 -16.18 7.52
C LEU A 346 3.10 -16.47 8.54
N GLN A 347 2.88 -15.51 9.44
CA GLN A 347 1.69 -15.52 10.30
C GLN A 347 0.52 -14.80 9.61
N LEU A 348 -0.70 -15.31 9.77
CA LEU A 348 -1.88 -14.68 9.18
C LEU A 348 -2.61 -13.84 10.23
N SER A 349 -2.98 -12.61 9.90
CA SER A 349 -3.79 -11.77 10.79
C SER A 349 -5.19 -12.36 11.00
N ILE A 350 -5.72 -13.03 9.97
CA ILE A 350 -6.99 -13.74 9.98
C ILE A 350 -6.79 -15.03 9.16
N ALA A 351 -7.36 -16.14 9.62
CA ALA A 351 -7.49 -17.37 8.84
C ALA A 351 -8.99 -17.59 8.55
N ASN A 352 -9.32 -18.02 7.33
CA ASN A 352 -10.71 -18.24 6.89
C ASN A 352 -10.89 -19.55 6.10
N LEU A 353 -9.87 -20.40 6.02
CA LEU A 353 -10.05 -21.74 5.46
C LEU A 353 -10.94 -22.57 6.41
N PRO A 354 -11.90 -23.33 5.87
CA PRO A 354 -12.85 -24.12 6.67
C PRO A 354 -12.29 -25.47 7.13
N ASP A 355 -11.09 -25.85 6.69
CA ASP A 355 -10.47 -27.13 7.02
C ASP A 355 -9.52 -27.02 8.24
N ALA A 356 -8.88 -28.14 8.60
CA ALA A 356 -7.97 -28.19 9.73
C ALA A 356 -6.66 -27.39 9.54
N VAL A 357 -6.35 -26.99 8.29
CA VAL A 357 -5.14 -26.24 7.98
C VAL A 357 -5.41 -24.76 8.20
N ARG A 358 -4.63 -24.11 9.06
CA ARG A 358 -4.76 -22.65 9.23
C ARG A 358 -4.23 -21.96 7.98
N GLY A 359 -5.12 -21.36 7.22
CA GLY A 359 -4.77 -20.54 6.06
C GLY A 359 -5.84 -19.52 5.71
N TYR A 360 -5.60 -18.79 4.63
CA TYR A 360 -6.48 -17.77 4.10
C TYR A 360 -6.79 -18.06 2.62
N THR A 361 -8.05 -18.27 2.28
CA THR A 361 -8.50 -18.21 0.88
C THR A 361 -8.63 -16.76 0.44
N THR A 362 -7.97 -16.42 -0.67
CA THR A 362 -8.03 -15.06 -1.24
C THR A 362 -9.30 -14.82 -2.05
N ASN A 363 -10.01 -15.90 -2.43
CA ASN A 363 -11.06 -15.93 -3.45
C ASN A 363 -10.58 -15.52 -4.86
N ASP A 364 -9.29 -15.35 -5.10
CA ASP A 364 -8.76 -15.06 -6.44
C ASP A 364 -8.54 -16.37 -7.21
N LEU A 365 -8.95 -16.39 -8.47
CA LEU A 365 -8.78 -17.51 -9.40
C LEU A 365 -7.60 -17.26 -10.32
N PHE A 366 -6.75 -18.26 -10.44
CA PHE A 366 -5.53 -18.23 -11.22
C PHE A 366 -5.48 -19.32 -12.27
N VAL A 367 -4.73 -19.04 -13.35
CA VAL A 367 -4.24 -20.05 -14.29
C VAL A 367 -2.74 -20.18 -14.17
N ARG A 368 -2.22 -21.40 -14.32
CA ARG A 368 -0.79 -21.69 -14.39
C ARG A 368 -0.27 -21.44 -15.81
N HIS A 369 0.96 -20.94 -15.93
CA HIS A 369 1.62 -20.81 -17.22
C HIS A 369 1.95 -22.20 -17.80
N LEU A 370 1.67 -22.40 -19.09
CA LEU A 370 1.78 -23.71 -19.74
C LEU A 370 3.21 -24.30 -19.73
N THR A 371 4.23 -23.44 -19.86
CA THR A 371 5.65 -23.86 -19.92
C THR A 371 6.48 -23.43 -18.71
N HIS A 372 5.93 -22.65 -17.77
CA HIS A 372 6.69 -22.06 -16.66
C HIS A 372 5.94 -22.32 -15.35
N GLU A 373 6.30 -23.40 -14.65
CA GLU A 373 5.53 -23.91 -13.50
C GLU A 373 5.39 -22.92 -12.34
N ARG A 374 6.30 -21.95 -12.22
CA ARG A 374 6.28 -20.92 -11.17
C ARG A 374 5.43 -19.71 -11.50
N LEU A 375 4.99 -19.58 -12.76
CA LEU A 375 4.25 -18.42 -13.24
C LEU A 375 2.75 -18.70 -13.21
N TRP A 376 2.03 -17.78 -12.57
CA TRP A 376 0.58 -17.82 -12.43
C TRP A 376 -0.02 -16.51 -12.89
N LYS A 377 -1.29 -16.50 -13.28
CA LYS A 377 -1.97 -15.26 -13.68
C LYS A 377 -3.35 -15.21 -13.08
N ILE A 378 -3.66 -14.11 -12.42
CA ILE A 378 -5.03 -13.83 -11.93
C ILE A 378 -5.95 -13.68 -13.14
N VAL A 379 -7.06 -14.43 -13.12
CA VAL A 379 -8.10 -14.38 -14.15
C VAL A 379 -9.30 -13.61 -13.63
N SER A 380 -9.73 -13.90 -12.41
CA SER A 380 -10.95 -13.35 -11.82
C SER A 380 -10.96 -13.57 -10.31
N ARG A 381 -12.06 -13.17 -9.66
CA ARG A 381 -12.38 -13.60 -8.30
C ARG A 381 -13.60 -14.50 -8.30
N MET A 382 -13.67 -15.42 -7.35
CA MET A 382 -14.85 -16.27 -7.16
C MET A 382 -16.11 -15.49 -6.79
N ASP A 383 -15.94 -14.33 -6.15
CA ASP A 383 -17.04 -13.43 -5.77
C ASP A 383 -17.34 -12.35 -6.82
N ASP A 384 -16.67 -12.37 -7.98
CA ASP A 384 -16.83 -11.41 -9.08
C ASP A 384 -17.70 -11.98 -10.22
N VAL A 385 -18.72 -12.76 -9.84
CA VAL A 385 -19.70 -13.32 -10.79
C VAL A 385 -20.94 -12.44 -10.82
N VAL A 386 -21.25 -11.90 -11.99
CA VAL A 386 -22.52 -11.23 -12.24
C VAL A 386 -23.48 -12.23 -12.87
N VAL A 387 -24.69 -12.30 -12.31
CA VAL A 387 -25.80 -13.05 -12.88
C VAL A 387 -26.51 -12.12 -13.86
N LEU A 388 -26.61 -12.52 -15.12
CA LEU A 388 -27.35 -11.83 -16.17
C LEU A 388 -28.87 -12.02 -15.95
N SER A 389 -29.72 -11.18 -16.56
CA SER A 389 -31.19 -11.41 -16.57
C SER A 389 -31.59 -12.79 -17.07
N THR A 390 -30.76 -13.40 -17.92
CA THR A 390 -30.96 -14.76 -18.43
C THR A 390 -30.75 -15.84 -17.36
N GLY A 391 -30.24 -15.47 -16.17
CA GLY A 391 -29.79 -16.40 -15.13
C GLY A 391 -28.39 -16.96 -15.38
N GLU A 392 -27.78 -16.65 -16.53
CA GLU A 392 -26.40 -17.04 -16.83
C GLU A 392 -25.42 -16.27 -15.94
N LYS A 393 -24.34 -16.94 -15.55
CA LYS A 393 -23.28 -16.38 -14.72
C LYS A 393 -22.12 -15.99 -15.61
N THR A 394 -21.68 -14.75 -15.52
CA THR A 394 -20.52 -14.26 -16.26
C THR A 394 -19.56 -13.52 -15.32
N VAL A 395 -18.30 -13.45 -15.75
CA VAL A 395 -17.25 -12.70 -15.06
C VAL A 395 -17.08 -11.38 -15.80
N PRO A 396 -17.41 -10.22 -15.18
CA PRO A 396 -17.36 -8.90 -15.83
C PRO A 396 -16.04 -8.60 -16.50
N SER A 397 -14.92 -8.93 -15.84
CA SER A 397 -13.57 -8.57 -16.28
C SER A 397 -13.23 -9.07 -17.69
N HIS A 398 -13.78 -10.21 -18.13
CA HIS A 398 -13.54 -10.71 -19.48
C HIS A 398 -14.27 -9.85 -20.54
N THR A 399 -15.54 -9.58 -20.29
CA THR A 399 -16.40 -8.76 -21.14
C THR A 399 -15.88 -7.32 -21.22
N GLU A 400 -15.51 -6.73 -20.08
CA GLU A 400 -14.86 -5.42 -19.99
C GLU A 400 -13.58 -5.38 -20.85
N ALA A 401 -12.70 -6.37 -20.72
CA ALA A 401 -11.46 -6.44 -21.49
C ALA A 401 -11.70 -6.54 -23.01
N MET A 402 -12.74 -7.27 -23.44
CA MET A 402 -13.15 -7.34 -24.84
C MET A 402 -13.64 -5.99 -25.36
N ILE A 403 -14.52 -5.32 -24.59
CA ILE A 403 -15.06 -4.01 -24.96
C ILE A 403 -13.95 -2.95 -25.00
N ALA A 404 -13.02 -2.99 -24.04
CA ALA A 404 -11.88 -2.08 -23.96
C ALA A 404 -10.88 -2.24 -25.13
N CYS A 405 -11.01 -3.28 -25.97
CA CYS A 405 -10.25 -3.37 -27.22
C CYS A 405 -10.77 -2.38 -28.29
N CYS A 406 -11.95 -1.80 -28.13
CA CYS A 406 -12.51 -0.81 -29.06
C CYS A 406 -11.70 0.50 -29.01
N PRO A 407 -11.17 0.99 -30.14
CA PRO A 407 -10.29 2.18 -30.16
C PRO A 407 -11.00 3.49 -29.79
N TYR A 408 -12.34 3.50 -29.80
CA TYR A 408 -13.16 4.66 -29.44
C TYR A 408 -13.51 4.73 -27.94
N LEU A 409 -13.10 3.73 -27.15
CA LEU A 409 -13.39 3.67 -25.72
C LEU A 409 -12.10 3.83 -24.91
N ASN A 410 -12.16 4.61 -23.85
CA ASN A 410 -11.04 4.74 -22.91
C ASN A 410 -10.99 3.58 -21.92
N ASP A 411 -12.16 3.14 -21.44
CA ASP A 411 -12.31 2.02 -20.52
C ASP A 411 -13.74 1.45 -20.58
N ALA A 412 -13.92 0.25 -20.04
CA ALA A 412 -15.22 -0.42 -19.93
C ALA A 412 -15.39 -1.00 -18.52
N ILE A 413 -16.56 -0.77 -17.92
CA ILE A 413 -16.91 -1.30 -16.61
C ILE A 413 -18.30 -1.93 -16.69
N MET A 414 -18.43 -3.14 -16.16
CA MET A 414 -19.62 -3.97 -16.11
C MET A 414 -19.94 -4.32 -14.66
N PHE A 415 -21.22 -4.21 -14.29
CA PHE A 415 -21.70 -4.45 -12.94
C PHE A 415 -23.10 -5.06 -12.98
N GLY A 416 -23.45 -5.81 -11.93
CA GLY A 416 -24.80 -6.36 -11.73
C GLY A 416 -25.72 -5.34 -11.07
N SER A 417 -27.02 -5.38 -11.42
CA SER A 417 -28.03 -4.48 -10.88
C SER A 417 -29.12 -5.26 -10.12
N SER A 418 -29.43 -4.84 -8.89
CA SER A 418 -30.73 -5.09 -8.27
C SER A 418 -31.34 -3.77 -7.76
N GLU A 419 -31.25 -2.69 -8.56
CA GLU A 419 -31.63 -1.25 -8.28
C GLU A 419 -30.51 -0.38 -7.62
N VAL A 420 -30.18 0.90 -7.91
CA VAL A 420 -30.13 1.86 -9.06
C VAL A 420 -29.01 2.89 -8.72
N LYS A 421 -28.14 3.31 -9.68
CA LYS A 421 -27.87 4.72 -10.10
C LYS A 421 -26.58 4.95 -10.92
N LEU A 422 -26.75 5.80 -11.94
CA LEU A 422 -25.78 6.40 -12.85
C LEU A 422 -24.71 7.24 -12.14
N GLU A 423 -23.47 7.14 -12.61
CA GLU A 423 -22.39 8.07 -12.29
C GLU A 423 -21.76 8.59 -13.60
N PHE A 424 -21.72 9.90 -13.80
CA PHE A 424 -21.07 10.50 -14.97
C PHE A 424 -19.58 10.67 -14.68
N SER A 425 -18.75 9.91 -15.40
CA SER A 425 -17.32 10.16 -15.49
C SER A 425 -17.06 11.24 -16.53
N SER A 426 -16.19 12.20 -16.22
CA SER A 426 -15.78 13.29 -17.12
C SER A 426 -14.89 12.83 -18.30
N ASN A 427 -14.64 11.53 -18.42
CA ASN A 427 -14.00 10.89 -19.56
C ASN A 427 -14.99 9.90 -20.20
N PRO A 428 -14.93 9.64 -21.52
CA PRO A 428 -15.83 8.69 -22.18
C PRO A 428 -15.55 7.26 -21.70
N VAL A 429 -16.15 6.90 -20.57
CA VAL A 429 -16.25 5.56 -20.01
C VAL A 429 -17.67 5.11 -20.31
N ARG A 430 -17.84 4.04 -21.07
CA ARG A 430 -19.18 3.50 -21.34
C ARG A 430 -19.55 2.56 -20.20
N ILE A 431 -20.59 2.94 -19.46
CA ILE A 431 -21.14 2.18 -18.34
C ILE A 431 -22.17 1.20 -18.92
N ILE A 432 -21.92 -0.10 -18.80
CA ILE A 432 -22.86 -1.12 -19.27
C ILE A 432 -23.57 -1.70 -18.05
N SER A 433 -24.83 -1.27 -17.87
CA SER A 433 -25.75 -1.89 -16.92
C SER A 433 -26.43 -3.07 -17.62
N LEU A 434 -26.36 -4.25 -17.02
CA LEU A 434 -27.12 -5.41 -17.46
C LEU A 434 -28.34 -5.51 -16.54
N MET A 435 -29.53 -5.34 -17.12
CA MET A 435 -30.78 -5.75 -16.48
C MET A 435 -30.93 -7.25 -16.57
#